data_AF-R7TIE2-F1
#
_entry.id   AF-R7TIE2-F1
#
_cell.length_a   1.000
_cell.length_b   1.000
_cell.length_c   1.000
_cell.angle_alpha   90.00
_cell.angle_beta   90.00
_cell.angle_gamma   90.00
#
_symmetry.space_group_name_H-M   'P 1'
#
loop_
_entity.id
_entity.type
_entity.pdbx_description
1 polymer ?
#
loop_
_entity_poly.entity_id
_entity_poly.type
_entity_poly.pdbx_seq_one_letter_code
_entity_poly.pdbx_strand_id
1 'polypeptide(L)'
;MTNISLYTISNNNEMKKGLKKREIEAENKWHKLGSVSTVHGLDKVIDGYHIAGRRWVWLCLISISMCLFAYQASVRLFYYFEYPINMRYDVVNNQSLVFPRVIICNQNVFK
;
A
#
# COMPACT_ATOMS: atom_id res chain seq x y z
N MET A 1 -5.03 47.01 44.37
CA MET A 1 -5.28 46.51 42.99
C MET A 1 -4.28 45.45 42.50
N THR A 2 -3.36 44.94 43.32
CA THR A 2 -2.29 44.01 42.89
C THR A 2 -2.67 42.52 42.95
N ASN A 3 -3.57 42.12 43.85
CA ASN A 3 -3.96 40.71 44.05
C ASN A 3 -4.70 40.09 42.84
N ILE A 4 -5.47 40.89 42.10
CA ILE A 4 -6.21 40.41 40.91
C ILE A 4 -5.24 40.06 39.77
N SER A 5 -4.14 40.81 39.64
CA SER A 5 -3.11 40.59 38.61
C SER A 5 -2.31 39.32 38.87
N LEU A 6 -1.94 39.05 40.13
CA LEU A 6 -1.23 37.81 40.50
C LEU A 6 -2.09 36.56 40.30
N TYR A 7 -3.40 36.63 40.59
CA TYR A 7 -4.32 35.51 40.37
C TYR A 7 -4.49 35.18 38.89
N THR A 8 -4.62 36.19 38.02
CA THR A 8 -4.70 36.00 36.57
C THR A 8 -3.40 35.45 35.98
N ILE A 9 -2.23 35.89 36.47
CA ILE A 9 -0.93 35.35 36.05
C ILE A 9 -0.77 33.88 36.49
N SER A 10 -1.14 33.54 37.73
CA SER A 10 -1.10 32.17 38.24
C SER A 10 -1.99 31.23 37.41
N ASN A 11 -3.22 31.66 37.12
CA ASN A 11 -4.17 30.85 36.35
C ASN A 11 -3.72 30.64 34.88
N ASN A 12 -3.14 31.67 34.26
CA ASN A 12 -2.55 31.57 32.92
C ASN A 12 -1.36 30.60 32.86
N ASN A 13 -0.55 30.53 33.93
CA ASN A 13 0.57 29.61 34.00
C ASN A 13 0.11 28.16 34.16
N GLU A 14 -0.92 27.90 34.97
CA GLU A 14 -1.52 26.56 35.12
C GLU A 14 -2.21 26.11 33.83
N MET A 15 -2.91 27.01 33.14
CA MET A 15 -3.51 26.73 31.83
C MET A 15 -2.45 26.40 30.77
N LYS A 16 -1.35 27.16 30.71
CA LYS A 16 -0.21 26.88 29.81
C LYS A 16 0.46 25.54 30.11
N LYS A 17 0.61 25.17 31.39
CA LYS A 17 1.12 23.85 31.79
C LYS A 17 0.20 22.72 31.31
N GLY A 18 -1.11 22.90 31.42
CA GLY A 18 -2.10 21.94 30.94
C GLY A 18 -2.06 21.72 29.42
N LEU A 19 -1.93 22.80 28.64
CA LEU A 19 -1.77 22.74 27.19
C LEU A 19 -0.48 22.03 26.78
N LYS A 20 0.65 22.41 27.38
CA LYS A 20 1.95 21.80 27.09
C LYS A 20 1.97 20.31 27.43
N LYS A 21 1.28 19.89 28.50
CA LYS A 21 1.12 18.49 28.86
C LYS A 21 0.37 17.69 27.79
N ARG A 22 -0.70 18.27 27.22
CA ARG A 22 -1.49 17.64 26.14
C ARG A 22 -0.71 17.51 24.84
N GLU A 23 0.11 18.51 24.49
CA GLU A 23 0.97 18.46 23.31
C GLU A 23 2.01 17.33 23.42
N ILE A 24 2.70 17.23 24.56
CA ILE A 24 3.67 16.17 24.83
C ILE A 24 3.01 14.79 24.81
N GLU A 25 1.80 14.67 25.39
CA GLU A 25 1.05 13.41 25.36
C GLU A 25 0.64 13.01 23.94
N ALA A 26 0.21 13.97 23.12
CA ALA A 26 -0.10 13.73 21.72
C ALA A 26 1.15 13.31 20.93
N GLU A 27 2.28 13.98 21.11
CA GLU A 27 3.55 13.65 20.47
C GLU A 27 4.01 12.22 20.82
N ASN A 28 3.95 11.85 22.11
CA ASN A 28 4.26 10.50 22.57
C ASN A 28 3.35 9.44 21.94
N LYS A 29 2.06 9.77 21.74
CA LYS A 29 1.10 8.88 21.09
C LYS A 29 1.44 8.65 19.62
N TRP A 30 1.81 9.70 18.89
CA TRP A 30 2.24 9.60 17.49
C TRP A 30 3.54 8.80 17.34
N HIS A 31 4.50 9.03 18.22
CA HIS A 31 5.76 8.29 18.23
C HIS A 31 5.55 6.79 18.52
N LYS A 32 4.64 6.47 19.46
CA LYS A 32 4.24 5.08 19.73
C LYS A 32 3.55 4.43 18.53
N LEU A 33 2.77 5.18 17.77
CA LEU A 33 2.11 4.66 16.55
C LEU A 33 3.14 4.37 15.44
N GLY A 34 4.12 5.26 15.24
CA GLY A 34 5.19 5.05 14.25
C GLY A 34 6.01 3.80 14.52
N SER A 35 6.42 3.61 15.78
CA SER A 35 7.27 2.48 16.21
C SER A 35 6.57 1.12 16.25
N VAL A 36 5.25 1.09 16.44
CA VAL A 36 4.46 -0.17 16.47
C VAL A 36 3.88 -0.53 15.10
N SER A 37 3.84 0.41 14.17
CA SER A 37 3.31 0.17 12.83
C SER A 37 4.24 -0.72 11.99
N THR A 38 3.67 -1.72 11.32
CA THR A 38 4.39 -2.57 10.34
C THR A 38 4.58 -1.89 8.98
N VAL A 39 4.00 -0.69 8.80
CA VAL A 39 4.11 0.11 7.59
C VAL A 39 5.53 0.65 7.49
N HIS A 40 6.33 0.01 6.64
CA HIS A 40 7.71 0.40 6.41
C HIS A 40 7.78 1.86 5.93
N GLY A 41 8.54 2.69 6.63
CA GLY A 41 8.73 4.11 6.32
C GLY A 41 7.85 5.10 7.08
N LEU A 42 6.78 4.66 7.76
CA LEU A 42 5.94 5.55 8.56
C LEU A 42 6.71 6.14 9.76
N ASP A 43 7.55 5.33 10.40
CA ASP A 43 8.50 5.76 11.43
C ASP A 43 9.41 6.89 10.93
N LYS A 44 9.92 6.82 9.68
CA LYS A 44 10.80 7.85 9.10
C LYS A 44 10.12 9.18 8.77
N VAL A 45 8.79 9.18 8.70
CA VAL A 45 7.97 10.39 8.52
C VAL A 45 7.59 11.03 9.86
N ILE A 46 7.45 10.21 10.91
CA ILE A 46 7.05 10.64 12.26
C ILE A 46 8.27 11.03 13.11
N ASP A 47 9.45 10.47 12.83
CA ASP A 47 10.70 10.74 13.52
C ASP A 47 11.08 12.24 13.36
N GLY A 48 11.05 12.97 14.49
CA GLY A 48 11.12 14.43 14.57
C GLY A 48 12.51 15.03 14.33
N TYR A 49 13.50 14.24 13.89
CA TYR A 49 14.89 14.67 13.83
C TYR A 49 15.18 15.65 12.67
N HIS A 50 15.06 16.94 12.98
CA HIS A 50 15.75 18.16 12.52
C HIS A 50 15.89 18.52 11.02
N ILE A 51 15.54 17.68 10.04
CA ILE A 51 15.64 18.06 8.61
C ILE A 51 14.28 17.92 7.92
N ALA A 52 13.56 19.04 7.82
CA ALA A 52 12.24 19.12 7.17
C ALA A 52 12.24 18.60 5.73
N GLY A 53 13.36 18.78 4.99
CA GLY A 53 13.50 18.28 3.62
C GLY A 53 13.46 16.75 3.51
N ARG A 54 13.99 16.04 4.52
CA ARG A 54 14.03 14.57 4.54
C ARG A 54 12.62 13.98 4.68
N ARG A 55 11.75 14.65 5.45
CA ARG A 55 10.36 14.24 5.65
C ARG A 55 9.55 14.28 4.35
N TRP A 56 9.73 15.34 3.54
CA TRP A 56 9.08 15.46 2.24
C TRP A 56 9.52 14.38 1.27
N VAL A 57 10.82 14.06 1.23
CA VAL A 57 11.35 12.97 0.39
C VAL A 57 10.71 11.64 0.78
N TRP A 58 10.63 11.31 2.07
CA TRP A 58 9.98 10.07 2.53
C TRP A 58 8.48 10.04 2.23
N LEU A 59 7.77 11.16 2.40
CA LEU A 59 6.36 11.26 2.02
C LEU A 59 6.15 11.05 0.52
N CYS A 60 7.00 11.64 -0.32
CA CYS A 60 6.95 11.43 -1.76
C CYS A 60 7.22 9.97 -2.12
N LEU A 61 8.25 9.35 -1.52
CA LEU A 61 8.58 7.95 -1.79
C LEU A 61 7.46 7.00 -1.38
N ILE A 62 6.85 7.20 -0.19
CA ILE A 62 5.72 6.39 0.27
C ILE A 62 4.51 6.60 -0.64
N SER A 63 4.21 7.84 -1.01
CA SER A 63 3.10 8.17 -1.91
C SER A 63 3.28 7.51 -3.29
N ILE A 64 4.48 7.63 -3.88
CA ILE A 64 4.82 6.99 -5.17
C ILE A 64 4.71 5.47 -5.05
N SER A 65 5.24 4.88 -3.98
CA SER A 65 5.14 3.43 -3.74
C SER A 65 3.70 2.97 -3.65
N MET A 66 2.85 3.73 -2.94
CA MET A 66 1.44 3.41 -2.78
C MET A 66 0.65 3.55 -4.09
N CYS A 67 0.95 4.58 -4.90
CA CYS A 67 0.38 4.75 -6.24
C CYS A 67 0.79 3.61 -7.18
N LEU A 68 2.08 3.25 -7.21
CA LEU A 68 2.57 2.14 -8.02
C LEU A 68 1.95 0.81 -7.58
N PHE A 69 1.84 0.57 -6.28
CA PHE A 69 1.19 -0.62 -5.74
C PHE A 69 -0.29 -0.67 -6.16
N ALA A 70 -1.03 0.42 -6.02
CA ALA A 70 -2.44 0.48 -6.41
C ALA A 70 -2.63 0.28 -7.92
N TYR A 71 -1.76 0.87 -8.75
CA TYR A 71 -1.77 0.67 -10.20
C TYR A 71 -1.47 -0.78 -10.58
N GLN A 72 -0.42 -1.38 -10.02
CA GLN A 72 -0.10 -2.78 -10.29
C GLN A 72 -1.21 -3.72 -9.80
N ALA A 73 -1.78 -3.45 -8.63
CA ALA A 73 -2.88 -4.22 -8.08
C ALA A 73 -4.12 -4.15 -8.99
N SER A 74 -4.46 -2.97 -9.53
CA SER A 74 -5.60 -2.83 -10.44
C SER A 74 -5.37 -3.57 -11.76
N VAL A 75 -4.18 -3.43 -12.37
CA VAL A 75 -3.82 -4.18 -13.60
C VAL A 75 -3.94 -5.69 -13.38
N ARG A 76 -3.44 -6.19 -12.25
CA ARG A 76 -3.54 -7.63 -11.92
C ARG A 76 -4.98 -8.06 -11.64
N LEU A 77 -5.78 -7.20 -11.02
CA LEU A 77 -7.19 -7.49 -10.75
C LEU A 77 -7.99 -7.55 -12.05
N PHE A 78 -7.78 -6.62 -12.99
CA PHE A 78 -8.41 -6.67 -14.30
C PHE A 78 -7.99 -7.92 -15.08
N TYR A 79 -6.69 -8.24 -15.09
CA TYR A 79 -6.20 -9.47 -15.71
C TYR A 79 -6.81 -10.73 -15.10
N TYR A 80 -7.07 -10.75 -13.79
CA TYR A 80 -7.77 -11.86 -13.15
C TYR A 80 -9.21 -12.01 -13.67
N PHE A 81 -9.94 -10.90 -13.83
CA PHE A 81 -11.31 -10.89 -14.35
C PHE A 81 -11.43 -11.20 -15.85
N GLU A 82 -10.34 -11.09 -16.60
CA GLU A 82 -10.29 -11.55 -18.00
C GLU A 82 -10.24 -13.09 -18.13
N TYR A 83 -10.12 -13.82 -17.00
CA TYR A 83 -10.00 -15.28 -16.94
C TYR A 83 -9.08 -15.87 -18.03
N PRO A 84 -7.83 -15.40 -18.15
CA PRO A 84 -6.92 -15.84 -19.19
C PRO A 84 -6.55 -17.32 -18.97
N ILE A 85 -6.76 -18.13 -20.00
CA ILE A 85 -6.40 -19.55 -19.99
C ILE A 85 -5.04 -19.71 -20.64
N ASN A 86 -4.07 -20.26 -19.89
CA ASN A 86 -2.77 -20.62 -20.43
C ASN A 86 -2.81 -22.08 -20.90
N MET A 87 -2.76 -22.29 -22.22
CA MET A 87 -2.62 -23.64 -22.79
C MET A 87 -1.13 -23.99 -22.86
N ARG A 88 -0.73 -25.02 -22.11
CA ARG A 88 0.61 -25.62 -22.22
C ARG A 88 0.57 -26.71 -23.28
N TYR A 89 1.38 -26.56 -24.32
CA TYR A 89 1.56 -27.57 -25.36
C TYR A 89 2.89 -28.28 -25.13
N ASP A 90 2.83 -29.56 -24.78
CA ASP A 90 4.00 -30.41 -24.70
C ASP A 90 3.92 -31.46 -25.82
N VAL A 91 5.00 -31.59 -26.59
CA VAL A 91 5.12 -32.63 -27.62
C VAL A 91 5.59 -33.90 -26.95
N VAL A 92 4.66 -34.83 -26.72
CA VAL A 92 4.95 -36.14 -26.13
C VAL A 92 5.12 -37.16 -27.25
N ASN A 93 6.34 -37.68 -27.42
CA ASN A 93 6.63 -38.74 -28.37
C ASN A 93 6.20 -40.10 -27.80
N ASN A 94 5.03 -40.58 -28.21
CA ASN A 94 4.53 -41.91 -27.84
C ASN A 94 5.04 -42.98 -28.83
N GLN A 95 5.42 -44.16 -28.31
CA GLN A 95 5.89 -45.29 -29.13
C GLN A 95 4.77 -45.95 -29.95
N SER A 96 3.51 -45.76 -29.56
CA SER A 96 2.33 -46.23 -30.27
C SER A 96 1.25 -45.16 -30.27
N LEU A 97 0.67 -44.86 -31.44
CA LEU A 97 -0.47 -43.95 -31.59
C LEU A 97 -1.64 -44.72 -32.21
N VAL A 98 -2.86 -44.37 -31.79
CA VAL A 98 -4.09 -44.91 -32.40
C VAL A 98 -4.22 -44.32 -33.80
N PHE A 99 -4.29 -45.20 -34.81
CA PHE A 99 -4.52 -44.76 -36.17
C PHE A 99 -5.92 -44.12 -36.29
N PRO A 100 -6.04 -42.88 -36.80
CA PRO A 100 -7.31 -42.18 -36.85
C PRO A 100 -8.24 -42.79 -37.89
N ARG A 101 -9.53 -42.54 -37.74
CA ARG A 101 -10.52 -42.90 -38.75
C ARG A 101 -10.26 -42.08 -40.01
N VAL A 102 -9.91 -42.75 -41.10
CA VAL A 102 -9.82 -42.13 -42.42
C VAL A 102 -11.17 -42.28 -43.12
N ILE A 103 -11.78 -41.16 -43.47
CA ILE A 103 -13.03 -41.13 -44.26
C ILE A 103 -12.67 -40.54 -45.62
N ILE A 104 -12.86 -41.34 -46.68
CA ILE A 104 -12.65 -40.92 -48.06
C ILE A 104 -14.03 -40.77 -48.70
N CYS A 105 -14.32 -39.56 -49.19
CA CYS A 105 -15.56 -39.27 -49.89
C CYS A 105 -15.29 -39.13 -51.39
N ASN A 106 -16.23 -39.63 -52.20
CA ASN A 106 -16.23 -39.35 -53.63
C ASN A 106 -16.51 -37.86 -53.85
N GLN A 107 -15.69 -37.21 -54.68
CA GLN A 107 -15.90 -35.80 -55.05
C GLN A 107 -17.05 -35.63 -56.05
N ASN A 108 -17.46 -36.72 -56.70
CA ASN A 108 -18.65 -36.71 -57.52
C ASN A 108 -19.91 -36.81 -56.63
N VAL A 109 -20.71 -35.75 -56.66
CA VAL A 109 -21.97 -35.63 -55.89
C VAL A 109 -23.11 -36.40 -56.58
N PHE A 110 -22.94 -36.80 -57.85
CA PHE A 110 -24.00 -37.44 -58.65
C PHE A 110 -23.56 -38.81 -59.18
N LYS A 111 -24.55 -39.70 -59.37
CA LYS A 111 -24.37 -41.06 -59.87
C LYS A 111 -24.62 -41.14 -61.36
#